data_AF-A0A944HME4-F1
#
_entry.id   AF-A0A944HME4-F1
#
_cell.length_a   1.000
_cell.length_b   1.000
_cell.length_c   1.000
_cell.angle_alpha   90.00
_cell.angle_beta   90.00
_cell.angle_gamma   90.00
#
_symmetry.space_group_name_H-M   'P 1'
#
loop_
_entity.id
_entity.type
_entity.pdbx_description
1 polymer ?
#
loop_
_entity_poly.entity_id
_entity_poly.type
_entity_poly.pdbx_seq_one_letter_code
_entity_poly.pdbx_strand_id
1 'polypeptide(L)'
;MSGELPERPEPSISDEEWARFQIESEGPARLAAPKEPSARARMVTERLRRADEEAARQQGRARRLVRRGRPVQAQPDGWRAWPDRRTRPRRSRVWAFLWIAVAIGAVVVLLNPVGAMSWLW
;
A
#
# COMPACT_ATOMS: atom_id res chain seq x y z
N MET A 1 2.28 -50.04 -2.31
CA MET A 1 3.57 -49.81 -2.98
C MET A 1 3.65 -48.34 -3.33
N SER A 2 4.08 -47.52 -2.37
CA SER A 2 4.26 -46.08 -2.57
C SER A 2 5.66 -45.89 -3.16
N GLY A 3 5.73 -45.38 -4.39
CA GLY A 3 7.00 -45.04 -5.02
C GLY A 3 7.57 -43.80 -4.38
N GLU A 4 8.63 -43.96 -3.62
CA GLU A 4 9.49 -42.88 -3.14
C GLU A 4 10.02 -42.14 -4.38
N LEU A 5 9.56 -40.91 -4.63
CA LEU A 5 10.15 -40.07 -5.66
C LEU A 5 11.57 -39.71 -5.18
N PRO A 6 12.61 -39.85 -6.02
CA PRO A 6 13.95 -39.48 -5.63
C PRO A 6 13.96 -37.99 -5.25
N GLU A 7 14.33 -37.67 -4.02
CA GLU A 7 14.67 -36.30 -3.60
C GLU A 7 15.69 -35.78 -4.61
N ARG A 8 15.28 -34.80 -5.43
CA ARG A 8 16.27 -34.03 -6.18
C ARG A 8 17.03 -33.23 -5.13
N PRO A 9 18.36 -33.33 -5.05
CA PRO A 9 19.12 -32.46 -4.18
C PRO A 9 18.75 -31.02 -4.53
N GLU A 10 18.12 -30.32 -3.58
CA GLU A 10 17.86 -28.89 -3.70
C GLU A 10 19.20 -28.21 -3.98
N PRO A 11 19.32 -27.38 -5.03
CA PRO A 11 20.58 -26.71 -5.33
C PRO A 11 20.94 -25.76 -4.18
N SER A 12 21.78 -26.23 -3.25
CA SER A 12 22.29 -25.46 -2.12
C SER A 12 23.61 -24.82 -2.50
N ILE A 13 23.65 -23.49 -2.55
CA ILE A 13 24.90 -22.73 -2.73
C ILE A 13 25.75 -22.91 -1.47
N SER A 14 27.01 -23.30 -1.64
CA SER A 14 27.96 -23.44 -0.54
C SER A 14 28.44 -22.09 0.00
N ASP A 15 28.88 -22.04 1.26
CA ASP A 15 29.41 -20.81 1.87
C ASP A 15 30.65 -20.28 1.12
N GLU A 16 31.46 -21.18 0.54
CA GLU A 16 32.62 -20.81 -0.27
C GLU A 16 32.21 -20.12 -1.58
N GLU A 17 31.16 -20.62 -2.24
CA GLU A 17 30.59 -19.97 -3.44
C GLU A 17 29.96 -18.63 -3.10
N TRP A 18 29.31 -18.52 -1.94
CA TRP A 18 28.81 -17.26 -1.40
C TRP A 18 29.92 -16.24 -1.15
N ALA A 19 30.99 -16.65 -0.47
CA ALA A 19 32.14 -15.80 -0.19
C ALA A 19 32.79 -15.32 -1.50
N ARG A 20 32.93 -16.21 -2.48
CA ARG A 20 33.47 -15.88 -3.80
C ARG A 20 32.60 -14.88 -4.55
N PHE A 21 31.28 -15.07 -4.54
CA PHE A 21 30.32 -14.14 -5.15
C PHE A 21 30.35 -12.75 -4.50
N GLN A 22 30.46 -12.68 -3.17
CA GLN A 22 30.56 -11.44 -2.41
C GLN A 22 31.79 -10.63 -2.85
N ILE A 23 32.96 -11.30 -2.90
CA ILE A 23 34.23 -10.71 -3.32
C ILE A 23 34.14 -10.23 -4.79
N GLU A 24 33.56 -11.04 -5.68
CA GLU A 24 33.41 -10.68 -7.09
C GLU A 24 32.47 -9.48 -7.28
N SER A 25 31.36 -9.43 -6.54
CA SER A 25 30.36 -8.36 -6.61
C SER A 25 30.88 -7.02 -6.08
N GLU A 26 31.71 -7.03 -5.04
CA GLU A 26 32.34 -5.84 -4.46
C GLU A 26 33.56 -5.37 -5.25
N GLY A 27 34.14 -6.27 -6.05
CA GLY A 27 35.31 -6.03 -6.88
C GLY A 27 35.04 -5.25 -8.18
N PRO A 28 35.97 -5.35 -9.15
CA PRO A 28 35.93 -4.60 -10.42
C PRO A 28 34.68 -4.83 -11.27
N ALA A 29 33.98 -5.95 -11.07
CA ALA A 29 32.75 -6.28 -11.79
C ALA A 29 31.66 -5.19 -11.62
N ARG A 30 31.61 -4.53 -10.45
CA ARG A 30 30.69 -3.41 -10.20
C ARG A 30 31.01 -2.19 -11.06
N LEU A 31 32.28 -1.99 -11.39
CA LEU A 31 32.72 -0.88 -12.25
C LEU A 31 32.40 -1.16 -13.72
N ALA A 32 32.41 -2.43 -14.12
CA ALA A 32 32.03 -2.90 -15.45
C ALA A 32 30.51 -2.97 -15.68
N ALA A 33 29.69 -2.79 -14.63
CA ALA A 33 28.25 -2.81 -14.75
C ALA A 33 27.75 -1.69 -15.70
N PRO A 34 26.82 -1.99 -16.63
CA PRO A 34 26.24 -0.99 -17.51
C PRO A 34 25.67 0.19 -16.72
N LYS A 35 26.15 1.41 -17.02
CA LYS A 35 25.68 2.64 -16.35
C LYS A 35 24.26 3.02 -16.74
N GLU A 36 23.86 2.60 -17.93
CA GLU A 36 22.51 2.80 -18.41
C GLU A 36 21.60 1.65 -17.97
N PRO A 37 20.38 1.94 -17.51
CA PRO A 37 19.41 0.91 -17.18
C PRO A 37 19.17 0.05 -18.41
N SER A 38 19.19 -1.28 -18.21
CA SER A 38 18.98 -2.23 -19.30
C SER A 38 17.69 -1.92 -20.05
N ALA A 39 17.64 -2.27 -21.34
CA ALA A 39 16.45 -2.04 -22.17
C ALA A 39 15.16 -2.58 -21.51
N ARG A 40 15.27 -3.70 -20.78
CA ARG A 40 14.17 -4.27 -20.00
C ARG A 40 13.75 -3.37 -18.84
N ALA A 41 14.69 -2.80 -18.09
CA ALA A 41 14.37 -1.88 -17.01
C ALA A 41 13.60 -0.66 -17.54
N ARG A 42 14.01 -0.09 -18.68
CA ARG A 42 13.29 1.02 -19.34
C ARG A 42 11.86 0.61 -19.77
N MET A 43 11.69 -0.59 -20.32
CA MET A 43 10.35 -1.09 -20.66
C MET A 43 9.46 -1.28 -19.42
N VAL A 44 10.03 -1.76 -18.31
CA VAL A 44 9.29 -1.96 -17.05
C VAL A 44 8.85 -0.63 -16.46
N THR A 45 9.70 0.39 -16.46
CA THR A 45 9.33 1.74 -15.98
C THR A 45 8.19 2.32 -16.81
N GLU A 46 8.21 2.13 -18.14
CA GLU A 46 7.10 2.56 -19.00
C GLU A 46 5.81 1.79 -18.72
N ARG A 47 5.88 0.47 -18.47
CA ARG A 47 4.71 -0.34 -18.08
C ARG A 47 4.12 0.09 -16.75
N LEU A 48 4.96 0.35 -15.75
CA LEU A 48 4.52 0.83 -14.44
C LEU A 48 3.88 2.21 -14.53
N ARG A 49 4.46 3.11 -15.33
CA ARG A 49 3.90 4.45 -15.56
C ARG A 49 2.51 4.41 -16.19
N ARG A 50 2.29 3.52 -17.16
CA ARG A 50 0.96 3.30 -17.74
C ARG A 50 -0.05 2.79 -16.71
N ALA A 51 0.34 1.83 -15.87
CA ALA A 51 -0.51 1.31 -14.80
C ALA A 51 -0.89 2.38 -13.77
N ASP A 52 0.05 3.26 -13.40
CA ASP A 52 -0.21 4.41 -12.51
C ASP A 52 -1.22 5.39 -13.12
N GLU A 53 -1.09 5.70 -14.41
CA GLU A 53 -2.02 6.57 -15.12
C GLU A 53 -3.44 5.99 -15.18
N GLU A 54 -3.56 4.69 -15.42
CA GLU A 54 -4.83 3.97 -15.42
C GLU A 54 -5.48 3.97 -14.02
N ALA A 55 -4.72 3.67 -12.97
CA ALA A 55 -5.19 3.76 -11.59
C ALA A 55 -5.65 5.19 -11.25
N ALA A 56 -4.93 6.21 -11.72
CA ALA A 56 -5.29 7.60 -11.54
C ALA A 56 -6.56 8.00 -12.32
N ARG A 57 -6.90 7.34 -13.43
CA ARG A 57 -8.18 7.53 -14.14
C ARG A 57 -9.34 6.92 -13.37
N GLN A 58 -9.13 5.74 -12.79
CA GLN A 58 -10.16 5.01 -12.02
C GLN A 58 -10.53 5.71 -10.70
N GLN A 59 -9.63 6.48 -10.08
CA GLN A 59 -9.90 7.12 -8.78
C GLN A 59 -10.91 8.28 -8.81
N GLY A 60 -11.46 8.65 -9.97
CA GLY A 60 -12.57 9.60 -10.10
C GLY A 60 -12.18 11.07 -9.90
N ARG A 61 -12.87 11.97 -10.62
CA ARG A 61 -12.58 13.42 -10.63
C ARG A 61 -12.67 14.06 -9.23
N ALA A 62 -13.58 13.58 -8.39
CA ALA A 62 -13.79 14.08 -7.02
C ALA A 62 -12.56 13.86 -6.11
N ARG A 63 -11.91 12.69 -6.16
CA ARG A 63 -10.70 12.45 -5.35
C ARG A 63 -9.48 13.21 -5.88
N ARG A 64 -9.40 13.47 -7.20
CA ARG A 64 -8.34 14.31 -7.80
C ARG A 64 -8.37 15.74 -7.27
N LEU A 65 -9.56 16.31 -7.04
CA LEU A 65 -9.71 17.65 -6.46
C LEU A 65 -9.26 17.69 -4.99
N VAL A 66 -9.57 16.65 -4.21
CA VAL A 66 -9.22 16.57 -2.78
C VAL A 66 -7.74 16.22 -2.54
N ARG A 67 -7.11 15.45 -3.44
CA ARG A 67 -5.70 15.02 -3.33
C ARG A 67 -4.80 15.67 -4.38
N ARG A 68 -5.10 16.91 -4.77
CA ARG A 68 -4.34 17.69 -5.74
C ARG A 68 -2.89 17.83 -5.25
N GLY A 69 -1.99 16.99 -5.76
CA GLY A 69 -0.57 16.99 -5.41
C GLY A 69 0.02 15.65 -4.95
N ARG A 70 -0.78 14.61 -4.68
CA ARG A 70 -0.22 13.26 -4.39
C ARG A 70 -0.23 12.38 -5.63
N PRO A 71 0.94 11.93 -6.13
CA PRO A 71 0.97 10.94 -7.21
C PRO A 71 0.23 9.69 -6.71
N VAL A 72 -0.77 9.27 -7.48
CA VAL A 72 -1.46 8.01 -7.26
C VAL A 72 -0.52 6.92 -7.76
N GLN A 73 0.31 6.41 -6.86
CA GLN A 73 1.09 5.21 -7.14
C GLN A 73 0.11 4.02 -7.17
N ALA A 74 0.17 3.20 -8.21
CA ALA A 74 -0.50 1.91 -8.25
C ALA A 74 0.02 1.09 -7.07
N GLN A 75 -0.81 0.95 -6.04
CA GLN A 75 -0.44 0.22 -4.85
C GLN A 75 -0.27 -1.24 -5.25
N PRO A 76 0.91 -1.86 -5.01
CA PRO A 76 1.09 -3.26 -5.37
C PRO A 76 0.14 -4.14 -4.53
N ASP A 77 -0.19 -5.32 -5.05
CA ASP A 77 -1.01 -6.30 -4.35
C ASP A 77 -0.51 -6.52 -2.92
N GLY A 78 -1.42 -6.80 -1.97
CA GLY A 78 -1.14 -6.79 -0.54
C GLY A 78 0.01 -7.70 -0.07
N TRP A 79 0.44 -8.67 -0.88
CA TRP A 79 1.62 -9.51 -0.61
C TRP A 79 2.96 -8.84 -0.96
N ARG A 80 2.95 -7.83 -1.84
CA ARG A 80 4.09 -6.96 -2.20
C ARG A 80 4.07 -5.64 -1.45
N ALA A 81 2.97 -5.29 -0.80
CA ALA A 81 2.92 -4.14 0.09
C ALA A 81 3.68 -4.50 1.37
N TRP A 82 4.82 -3.84 1.62
CA TRP A 82 5.43 -3.87 2.95
C TRP A 82 4.38 -3.41 3.97
N PRO A 83 4.31 -4.04 5.16
CA PRO A 83 3.37 -3.63 6.19
C PRO A 83 3.72 -2.21 6.64
N ASP A 84 3.08 -1.22 6.02
CA ASP A 84 3.20 0.17 6.43
C ASP A 84 2.48 0.30 7.78
N ARG A 85 3.26 0.59 8.84
CA ARG A 85 2.75 0.75 10.21
C ARG A 85 1.77 1.94 10.34
N ARG A 86 1.53 2.73 9.29
CA ARG A 86 0.80 4.01 9.37
C ARG A 86 -0.66 4.03 8.91
N THR A 87 -1.27 2.93 8.47
CA THR A 87 -2.69 2.96 8.08
C THR A 87 -3.60 2.30 9.10
N ARG A 88 -3.72 2.90 10.29
CA ARG A 88 -4.92 2.69 11.12
C ARG A 88 -6.03 3.59 10.56
N PRO A 89 -7.20 3.06 10.18
CA PRO A 89 -8.23 3.86 9.54
C PRO A 89 -8.75 4.95 10.48
N ARG A 90 -8.48 6.22 10.15
CA ARG A 90 -9.05 7.42 10.80
C ARG A 90 -10.56 7.58 10.58
N ARG A 91 -11.23 6.60 9.98
CA ARG A 91 -12.66 6.66 9.62
C ARG A 91 -13.59 6.47 10.84
N SER A 92 -13.08 5.93 11.95
CA SER A 92 -13.88 5.74 13.17
C SER A 92 -14.12 7.01 13.98
N ARG A 93 -13.29 8.06 13.83
CA ARG A 93 -13.45 9.29 14.62
C ARG A 93 -14.67 10.09 14.21
N VAL A 94 -14.98 10.17 12.91
CA VAL A 94 -16.17 10.90 12.43
C VAL A 94 -17.45 10.23 12.90
N TRP A 95 -17.50 8.90 12.88
CA TRP A 95 -18.62 8.14 13.42
C TRP A 95 -18.77 8.30 14.94
N ALA A 96 -17.65 8.38 15.67
CA ALA A 96 -17.68 8.66 17.11
C ALA A 96 -18.27 10.05 17.41
N PHE A 97 -17.88 11.09 16.66
CA PHE A 97 -18.47 12.43 16.81
C PHE A 97 -19.97 12.44 16.48
N LEU A 98 -20.40 11.68 15.48
CA LEU A 98 -21.81 11.55 15.14
C LEU A 98 -22.61 10.94 16.30
N TRP A 99 -22.12 9.85 16.89
CA TRP A 99 -22.75 9.21 18.05
C TRP A 99 -22.77 10.11 19.28
N ILE A 100 -21.71 10.89 19.52
CA ILE A 100 -21.66 11.88 20.60
C ILE A 100 -22.73 12.96 20.39
N ALA A 101 -22.87 13.49 19.18
CA ALA A 101 -23.89 14.50 18.88
C ALA A 101 -25.31 13.96 19.07
N VAL A 102 -25.57 12.72 18.63
CA VAL A 102 -26.85 12.02 18.86
C VAL A 102 -27.12 11.85 20.35
N ALA A 103 -26.13 11.42 21.13
CA ALA A 103 -26.26 11.25 22.57
C ALA A 103 -26.56 12.58 23.29
N ILE A 104 -25.88 13.67 22.91
CA ILE A 104 -26.15 15.00 23.45
C ILE A 104 -27.58 15.44 23.12
N GLY A 105 -28.03 15.25 21.88
CA GLY A 105 -29.41 15.54 21.48
C GLY A 105 -30.44 14.76 22.31
N ALA A 106 -30.21 13.46 22.53
CA ALA A 106 -31.09 12.63 23.35
C ALA A 106 -31.15 13.11 24.82
N VAL A 107 -30.01 13.51 25.40
CA VAL A 107 -29.95 14.07 26.75
C VAL A 107 -30.70 15.39 26.85
N VAL A 108 -30.57 16.27 25.86
CA VAL A 108 -31.30 17.54 25.81
C VAL A 108 -32.82 17.32 25.73
N VAL A 109 -33.26 16.36 24.90
CA VAL A 109 -34.69 15.99 24.79
C VAL A 109 -35.24 15.43 26.10
N LEU A 110 -34.44 14.64 26.83
CA LEU A 110 -34.85 14.05 28.11
C LEU A 110 -34.94 15.09 29.24
N LEU A 111 -34.01 16.05 29.26
CA LEU A 111 -33.95 17.10 30.30
C LEU A 111 -34.93 18.24 30.03
N ASN A 112 -35.33 18.48 28.79
CA ASN A 112 -36.26 19.54 28.43
C ASN A 112 -37.24 19.12 27.33
N PRO A 113 -38.26 18.29 27.66
CA PRO A 113 -39.23 17.84 26.67
C PRO A 113 -40.09 19.00 26.15
N VAL A 114 -40.33 20.04 26.95
CA VAL A 114 -41.24 21.16 26.64
C VAL A 114 -40.57 22.23 25.77
N GLY A 115 -39.27 22.48 25.95
CA GLY A 115 -38.49 23.43 25.12
C GLY A 115 -38.03 22.85 23.78
N ALA A 116 -37.95 21.52 23.64
CA ALA A 116 -37.66 20.89 22.35
C ALA A 116 -38.85 20.95 21.37
N MET A 117 -40.08 20.97 21.91
CA MET A 117 -41.30 21.03 21.10
C MET A 117 -41.60 22.42 20.54
N SER A 118 -41.07 23.50 21.13
CA SER A 118 -41.25 24.87 20.63
C SER A 118 -40.31 25.27 19.50
N TRP A 119 -39.33 24.43 19.14
CA TRP A 119 -38.43 24.65 18.00
C TRP A 119 -38.86 23.89 16.74
N LEU A 120 -39.90 23.05 16.86
CA LEU A 120 -40.44 22.22 15.79
C LEU A 120 -41.75 22.78 15.20
N TRP A 121 -42.14 23.99 15.60
CA TRP A 121 -43.32 24.70 15.10
C TRP A 121 -43.04 26.20 14.94
#